data_AF-A0A9D9WY13-F1
#
_entry.id   AF-A0A9D9WY13-F1
#
_cell.length_a   1.000
_cell.length_b   1.000
_cell.length_c   1.000
_cell.angle_alpha   90.00
_cell.angle_beta   90.00
_cell.angle_gamma   90.00
#
_symmetry.space_group_name_H-M   'P 1'
#
loop_
_entity.id
_entity.type
_entity.pdbx_description
1 polymer ?
#
loop_
_entity_poly.entity_id
_entity_poly.type
_entity_poly.pdbx_seq_one_letter_code
_entity_poly.pdbx_strand_id
1 'polypeptide(L)'
;MKFDRGIDKKYRESVEAAFAAIIANGNEFHRHMTNEIIESNLLIQVKPVKAINASGITGIIDASETNDKMGSERMSLREALGEIYIAIAEETIDTGGQRGCEGTFVHEGRHAYDFAQTIESLSNADVNPLSVFNPTLYELEWEAHKTAGDYMLCIDKPEYIDEGLHLMILCSADGGGCTVSDEGIMQRLRNSYGLEVDGNQGSLASEMMGLRI
;
A
#
# COMPACT_ATOMS: atom_id res chain seq x y z
N MET A 1 -12.00 6.43 5.18
CA MET A 1 -11.52 5.36 6.06
C MET A 1 -12.37 5.27 7.34
N LYS A 2 -12.32 4.12 8.01
CA LYS A 2 -12.90 3.86 9.33
C LYS A 2 -11.89 3.08 10.18
N PHE A 3 -12.02 3.13 11.50
CA PHE A 3 -11.13 2.42 12.43
C PHE A 3 -11.81 1.18 13.02
N ASP A 4 -11.02 0.12 13.28
CA ASP A 4 -11.47 -1.03 14.05
C ASP A 4 -11.98 -0.60 15.44
N ARG A 5 -12.93 -1.38 15.97
CA ARG A 5 -13.54 -1.08 17.27
C ARG A 5 -12.51 -1.29 18.36
N GLY A 6 -12.40 -0.32 19.27
CA GLY A 6 -11.52 -0.41 20.43
C GLY A 6 -10.06 -0.01 20.19
N ILE A 7 -9.69 0.50 19.02
CA ILE A 7 -8.37 1.14 18.82
C ILE A 7 -8.22 2.33 19.77
N ASP A 8 -7.11 2.36 20.52
CA ASP A 8 -6.75 3.45 21.42
C ASP A 8 -6.68 4.80 20.68
N LYS A 9 -7.10 5.87 21.36
CA LYS A 9 -7.07 7.24 20.83
C LYS A 9 -5.67 7.64 20.37
N LYS A 10 -4.62 7.25 21.08
CA LYS A 10 -3.23 7.58 20.70
C LYS A 10 -2.90 7.06 19.30
N TYR A 11 -3.32 5.84 18.97
CA TYR A 11 -3.01 5.22 17.70
C TYR A 11 -3.83 5.83 16.57
N ARG A 12 -5.11 6.18 16.83
CA ARG A 12 -5.93 6.91 15.86
C ARG A 12 -5.29 8.24 15.49
N GLU A 13 -4.84 9.00 16.49
CA GLU A 13 -4.17 10.29 16.28
C GLU A 13 -2.87 10.12 15.48
N SER A 14 -2.08 9.07 15.74
CA SER A 14 -0.87 8.77 14.94
C SER A 14 -1.18 8.42 13.48
N VAL A 15 -2.24 7.63 13.23
CA VAL A 15 -2.67 7.31 11.85
C VAL A 15 -3.15 8.55 11.12
N GLU A 16 -4.01 9.35 11.76
CA GLU A 16 -4.54 10.58 11.17
C GLU A 16 -3.43 11.59 10.89
N ALA A 17 -2.46 11.72 11.81
CA ALA A 17 -1.29 12.56 11.61
C ALA A 17 -0.43 12.08 10.43
N ALA A 18 -0.23 10.76 10.28
CA ALA A 18 0.50 10.18 9.13
C ALA A 18 -0.18 10.50 7.80
N PHE A 19 -1.49 10.28 7.67
CA PHE A 19 -2.20 10.64 6.45
C PHE A 19 -2.16 12.15 6.15
N ALA A 20 -2.29 12.99 7.18
CA ALA A 20 -2.15 14.44 7.02
C ALA A 20 -0.73 14.83 6.54
N ALA A 21 0.31 14.19 7.07
CA ALA A 21 1.69 14.41 6.64
C ALA A 21 1.96 13.91 5.22
N ILE A 22 1.35 12.78 4.81
CA ILE A 22 1.45 12.27 3.44
C ILE A 22 0.80 13.25 2.46
N ILE A 23 -0.38 13.79 2.77
CA ILE A 23 -1.02 14.82 1.93
C ILE A 23 -0.17 16.08 1.83
N ALA A 24 0.38 16.55 2.96
CA ALA A 24 1.13 17.79 3.01
C ALA A 24 2.45 17.74 2.26
N ASN A 25 3.13 16.58 2.28
CA ASN A 25 4.50 16.47 1.77
C ASN A 25 4.62 15.61 0.50
N GLY A 26 3.66 14.73 0.19
CA GLY A 26 3.74 13.85 -0.96
C GLY A 26 3.49 14.56 -2.29
N ASN A 27 3.82 13.89 -3.40
CA ASN A 27 3.48 14.35 -4.75
C ASN A 27 1.96 14.23 -5.05
N GLU A 28 1.56 14.53 -6.29
CA GLU A 28 0.15 14.47 -6.71
C GLU A 28 -0.49 13.09 -6.51
N PHE A 29 0.23 12.02 -6.85
CA PHE A 29 -0.27 10.67 -6.68
C PHE A 29 -0.48 10.32 -5.21
N HIS A 30 0.45 10.65 -4.32
CA HIS A 30 0.30 10.45 -2.88
C HIS A 30 -0.95 11.14 -2.31
N ARG A 31 -1.18 12.39 -2.73
CA ARG A 31 -2.36 13.16 -2.32
C ARG A 31 -3.64 12.51 -2.83
N HIS A 32 -3.68 12.12 -4.10
CA HIS A 32 -4.81 11.45 -4.71
C HIS A 32 -5.15 10.15 -3.98
N MET A 33 -4.20 9.22 -3.90
CA MET A 33 -4.34 7.93 -3.23
C MET A 33 -4.82 8.09 -1.79
N THR A 34 -4.19 9.00 -1.04
CA THR A 34 -4.51 9.22 0.37
C THR A 34 -5.91 9.81 0.55
N ASN A 35 -6.33 10.74 -0.31
CA ASN A 35 -7.69 11.29 -0.27
C ASN A 35 -8.73 10.22 -0.58
N GLU A 36 -8.50 9.35 -1.56
CA GLU A 36 -9.40 8.21 -1.84
C GLU A 36 -9.52 7.29 -0.61
N ILE A 37 -8.42 6.99 0.07
CA ILE A 37 -8.43 6.19 1.31
C ILE A 37 -9.22 6.90 2.43
N ILE A 38 -8.96 8.19 2.68
CA ILE A 38 -9.64 8.97 3.73
C ILE A 38 -11.14 9.09 3.45
N GLU A 39 -11.54 9.26 2.19
CA GLU A 39 -12.94 9.44 1.80
C GLU A 39 -13.71 8.13 1.61
N SER A 40 -13.03 6.97 1.63
CA SER A 40 -13.65 5.63 1.51
C SER A 40 -14.18 5.04 2.83
N ASN A 41 -14.56 3.77 2.83
CA ASN A 41 -14.86 2.97 4.03
C ASN A 41 -13.73 1.99 4.42
N LEU A 42 -12.51 2.17 3.91
CA LEU A 42 -11.35 1.32 4.20
C LEU A 42 -11.13 1.17 5.71
N LEU A 43 -10.90 -0.07 6.16
CA LEU A 43 -10.74 -0.39 7.58
C LEU A 43 -9.28 -0.27 8.03
N ILE A 44 -8.99 0.64 8.95
CA ILE A 44 -7.70 0.71 9.62
C ILE A 44 -7.73 -0.15 10.88
N GLN A 45 -6.75 -1.04 11.00
CA GLN A 45 -6.52 -1.85 12.17
C GLN A 45 -5.16 -1.52 12.79
N VAL A 46 -5.08 -1.65 14.11
CA VAL A 46 -3.82 -1.62 14.86
C VAL A 46 -3.71 -2.95 15.58
N LYS A 47 -2.65 -3.70 15.30
CA LYS A 47 -2.43 -5.06 15.82
C LYS A 47 -1.00 -5.17 16.33
N PRO A 48 -0.68 -6.05 17.30
CA PRO A 48 0.72 -6.28 17.67
C PRO A 48 1.48 -6.97 16.52
N VAL A 49 2.78 -6.73 16.37
CA VAL A 49 3.63 -7.34 15.32
C VAL A 49 3.44 -8.86 15.27
N LYS A 50 3.35 -9.53 16.43
CA LYS A 50 3.14 -11.00 16.50
C LYS A 50 1.87 -11.51 15.81
N ALA A 51 0.89 -10.66 15.54
CA ALA A 51 -0.36 -11.02 14.90
C ALA A 51 -0.31 -10.87 13.38
N ILE A 52 0.52 -9.96 12.86
CA ILE A 52 0.61 -9.66 11.41
C ILE A 52 1.98 -10.02 10.81
N ASN A 53 2.99 -10.27 11.65
CA ASN A 53 4.38 -10.62 11.30
C ASN A 53 5.09 -9.61 10.37
N ALA A 54 4.65 -8.36 10.37
CA ALA A 54 5.18 -7.27 9.56
C ALA A 54 4.94 -5.91 10.23
N SER A 55 5.52 -4.84 9.68
CA SER A 55 5.25 -3.47 10.14
C SER A 55 3.86 -2.98 9.76
N GLY A 56 3.35 -3.47 8.63
CA GLY A 56 1.98 -3.32 8.18
C GLY A 56 1.60 -4.48 7.25
N ILE A 57 0.30 -4.64 6.97
CA ILE A 57 -0.22 -5.57 5.98
C ILE A 57 -1.57 -5.06 5.45
N THR A 58 -1.78 -5.24 4.15
CA THR A 58 -3.06 -4.97 3.48
C THR A 58 -3.77 -6.27 3.13
N GLY A 59 -5.10 -6.29 3.24
CA GLY A 59 -5.92 -7.44 2.89
C GLY A 59 -7.40 -7.13 2.70
N ILE A 60 -8.19 -8.15 2.40
CA ILE A 60 -9.64 -8.02 2.23
C ILE A 60 -10.37 -8.27 3.57
N ILE A 61 -11.43 -7.52 3.85
CA ILE A 61 -12.20 -7.66 5.09
C ILE A 61 -12.97 -8.99 5.10
N ASP A 62 -13.71 -9.27 4.04
CA ASP A 62 -14.45 -10.52 3.85
C ASP A 62 -14.49 -10.88 2.36
N ALA A 63 -13.68 -11.86 1.97
CA ALA A 63 -13.60 -12.30 0.58
C ALA A 63 -14.94 -12.81 0.04
N SER A 64 -15.76 -13.47 0.85
CA SER A 64 -17.05 -14.01 0.38
C SER A 64 -18.02 -12.87 0.07
N GLU A 65 -18.14 -11.90 0.98
CA GLU A 65 -19.02 -10.75 0.77
C GLU A 65 -18.57 -9.91 -0.43
N THR A 66 -17.27 -9.67 -0.57
CA THR A 66 -16.74 -8.90 -1.70
C THR A 66 -16.97 -9.62 -3.03
N ASN A 67 -16.84 -10.95 -3.09
CA ASN A 67 -17.18 -11.72 -4.28
C ASN A 67 -18.66 -11.60 -4.66
N ASP A 68 -19.56 -11.68 -3.68
CA ASP A 68 -21.00 -11.55 -3.92
C ASP A 68 -21.36 -10.15 -4.44
N LYS A 69 -20.72 -9.10 -3.91
CA LYS A 69 -20.86 -7.72 -4.41
C LYS A 69 -20.33 -7.58 -5.83
N MET A 70 -19.08 -7.98 -6.09
CA MET A 70 -18.49 -7.89 -7.42
C MET A 70 -19.31 -8.60 -8.50
N GLY A 71 -20.00 -9.70 -8.15
CA GLY A 71 -20.88 -10.42 -9.06
C GLY A 71 -22.28 -9.80 -9.27
N SER A 72 -22.70 -8.86 -8.42
CA SER A 72 -24.05 -8.29 -8.42
C SER A 72 -24.12 -6.79 -8.66
N GLU A 73 -23.03 -6.05 -8.41
CA GLU A 73 -22.95 -4.61 -8.54
C GLU A 73 -21.64 -4.16 -9.21
N ARG A 74 -21.70 -2.97 -9.80
CA ARG A 74 -20.51 -2.26 -10.29
C ARG A 74 -19.97 -1.43 -9.15
N MET A 75 -18.73 -1.68 -8.78
CA MET A 75 -18.09 -0.96 -7.70
C MET A 75 -17.24 0.17 -8.28
N SER A 76 -17.33 1.34 -7.68
CA SER A 76 -16.33 2.39 -7.84
C SER A 76 -15.09 2.09 -6.99
N LEU A 77 -13.98 2.74 -7.30
CA LEU A 77 -12.75 2.66 -6.50
C LEU A 77 -12.97 2.88 -4.99
N ARG A 78 -13.81 3.84 -4.59
CA ARG A 78 -14.08 4.14 -3.17
C ARG A 78 -14.90 3.07 -2.48
N GLU A 79 -15.84 2.46 -3.21
CA GLU A 79 -16.61 1.32 -2.71
C GLU A 79 -15.70 0.12 -2.56
N ALA A 80 -14.84 -0.16 -3.55
CA ALA A 80 -13.83 -1.21 -3.50
C ALA A 80 -12.82 -1.03 -2.34
N LEU A 81 -12.34 0.19 -2.09
CA LEU A 81 -11.53 0.52 -0.91
C LEU A 81 -12.27 0.19 0.41
N GLY A 82 -13.61 0.27 0.40
CA GLY A 82 -14.45 -0.09 1.53
C GLY A 82 -14.40 -1.57 1.96
N GLU A 83 -13.95 -2.44 1.05
CA GLU A 83 -13.81 -3.89 1.25
C GLU A 83 -12.41 -4.28 1.76
N ILE A 84 -11.49 -3.32 1.88
CA ILE A 84 -10.08 -3.53 2.19
C ILE A 84 -9.78 -3.08 3.62
N TYR A 85 -8.81 -3.75 4.26
CA TYR A 85 -8.19 -3.27 5.49
C TYR A 85 -6.69 -3.01 5.30
N ILE A 86 -6.19 -2.04 6.07
CA ILE A 86 -4.75 -1.89 6.34
C ILE A 86 -4.57 -2.11 7.84
N ALA A 87 -3.73 -3.07 8.22
CA ALA A 87 -3.31 -3.28 9.59
C ALA A 87 -1.89 -2.77 9.77
N ILE A 88 -1.67 -1.86 10.72
CA ILE A 88 -0.35 -1.39 11.14
C ILE A 88 0.02 -1.99 12.49
N ALA A 89 1.31 -2.30 12.67
CA ALA A 89 1.79 -2.84 13.93
C ALA A 89 1.85 -1.76 15.03
N GLU A 90 1.44 -2.11 16.26
CA GLU A 90 1.58 -1.23 17.43
C GLU A 90 3.04 -0.78 17.61
N GLU A 91 3.96 -1.71 17.48
CA GLU A 91 5.39 -1.48 17.63
C GLU A 91 5.94 -0.54 16.54
N THR A 92 5.37 -0.57 15.32
CA THR A 92 5.73 0.38 14.26
C THR A 92 5.40 1.81 14.66
N ILE A 93 4.24 2.02 15.29
CA ILE A 93 3.83 3.34 15.79
C ILE A 93 4.67 3.73 17.02
N ASP A 94 4.80 2.83 18.00
CA ASP A 94 5.43 3.14 19.28
C ASP A 94 6.96 3.30 19.17
N THR A 95 7.62 2.61 18.24
CA THR A 95 9.10 2.67 18.07
C THR A 95 9.55 3.44 16.83
N GLY A 96 8.88 3.22 15.70
CA GLY A 96 9.14 3.94 14.45
C GLY A 96 8.59 5.37 14.47
N GLY A 97 7.69 5.66 15.40
CA GLY A 97 7.07 6.97 15.56
C GLY A 97 6.33 7.39 14.29
N GLN A 98 6.31 8.70 14.09
CA GLN A 98 5.60 9.31 12.97
C GLN A 98 6.14 8.85 11.60
N ARG A 99 7.47 8.70 11.45
CA ARG A 99 8.10 8.24 10.21
C ARG A 99 7.74 6.79 9.88
N GLY A 100 7.76 5.90 10.88
CA GLY A 100 7.34 4.51 10.70
C GLY A 100 5.88 4.39 10.28
N CYS A 101 5.03 5.25 10.86
CA CYS A 101 3.62 5.35 10.49
C CYS A 101 3.44 5.83 9.04
N GLU A 102 4.09 6.94 8.65
CA GLU A 102 4.07 7.47 7.29
C GLU A 102 4.56 6.45 6.26
N GLY A 103 5.74 5.86 6.47
CA GLY A 103 6.31 4.87 5.56
C GLY A 103 5.39 3.65 5.36
N THR A 104 4.76 3.18 6.45
CA THR A 104 3.80 2.08 6.38
C THR A 104 2.57 2.47 5.56
N PHE A 105 1.98 3.64 5.79
CA PHE A 105 0.78 4.05 5.04
C PHE A 105 1.05 4.47 3.60
N VAL A 106 2.26 4.89 3.25
CA VAL A 106 2.64 5.09 1.85
C VAL A 106 2.72 3.74 1.13
N HIS A 107 3.37 2.74 1.74
CA HIS A 107 3.54 1.42 1.14
C HIS A 107 2.23 0.62 1.11
N GLU A 108 1.60 0.41 2.27
CA GLU A 108 0.33 -0.33 2.37
C GLU A 108 -0.84 0.44 1.74
N GLY A 109 -0.78 1.77 1.73
CA GLY A 109 -1.75 2.58 1.00
C GLY A 109 -1.70 2.30 -0.49
N ARG A 110 -0.51 2.07 -1.06
CA ARG A 110 -0.38 1.67 -2.46
C ARG A 110 -0.98 0.30 -2.71
N HIS A 111 -0.69 -0.69 -1.86
CA HIS A 111 -1.33 -2.01 -1.96
C HIS A 111 -2.86 -1.94 -1.88
N ALA A 112 -3.40 -1.15 -0.94
CA ALA A 112 -4.84 -0.98 -0.81
C ALA A 112 -5.45 -0.33 -2.06
N TYR A 113 -4.75 0.63 -2.65
CA TYR A 113 -5.15 1.27 -3.90
C TYR A 113 -5.17 0.28 -5.07
N ASP A 114 -4.11 -0.51 -5.24
CA ASP A 114 -4.02 -1.50 -6.33
C ASP A 114 -5.05 -2.64 -6.15
N PHE A 115 -5.30 -3.08 -4.91
CA PHE A 115 -6.36 -4.04 -4.59
C PHE A 115 -7.74 -3.48 -4.92
N ALA A 116 -8.00 -2.20 -4.59
CA ALA A 116 -9.27 -1.56 -4.92
C ALA A 116 -9.46 -1.41 -6.43
N GLN A 117 -8.41 -1.05 -7.18
CA GLN A 117 -8.44 -1.02 -8.64
C GLN A 117 -8.69 -2.41 -9.24
N THR A 118 -8.15 -3.45 -8.62
CA THR A 118 -8.39 -4.84 -9.04
C THR A 118 -9.87 -5.20 -8.87
N ILE A 119 -10.44 -4.94 -7.69
CA ILE A 119 -11.87 -5.17 -7.39
C ILE A 119 -12.77 -4.36 -8.33
N GLU A 120 -12.50 -3.06 -8.50
CA GLU A 120 -13.24 -2.17 -9.39
C GLU A 120 -13.21 -2.71 -10.83
N SER A 121 -12.03 -3.03 -11.35
CA SER A 121 -11.89 -3.49 -12.74
C SER A 121 -12.57 -4.83 -12.99
N LEU A 122 -12.50 -5.76 -12.03
CA LEU A 122 -13.16 -7.06 -12.10
C LEU A 122 -14.70 -6.92 -12.02
N SER A 123 -15.22 -6.07 -11.13
CA SER A 123 -16.67 -5.78 -11.05
C SER A 123 -17.23 -5.12 -12.31
N ASN A 124 -16.36 -4.51 -13.13
CA ASN A 124 -16.70 -3.85 -14.38
C ASN A 124 -16.29 -4.64 -15.64
N ALA A 125 -15.84 -5.89 -15.48
CA ALA A 125 -15.26 -6.68 -16.56
C ALA A 125 -16.24 -6.97 -17.71
N ASP A 126 -17.55 -6.96 -17.47
CA ASP A 126 -18.56 -7.15 -18.51
C ASP A 126 -18.67 -5.94 -19.47
N VAL A 127 -18.25 -4.75 -19.05
CA VAL A 127 -18.23 -3.52 -19.86
C VAL A 127 -16.85 -3.29 -20.48
N ASN A 128 -15.77 -3.64 -19.78
CA ASN A 128 -14.41 -3.49 -20.30
C ASN A 128 -13.52 -4.72 -20.02
N PRO A 129 -13.78 -5.85 -20.70
CA PRO A 129 -13.09 -7.12 -20.41
C PRO A 129 -11.60 -7.12 -20.76
N LEU A 130 -11.14 -6.21 -21.62
CA LEU A 130 -9.74 -6.13 -22.06
C LEU A 130 -8.88 -5.22 -21.17
N SER A 131 -9.46 -4.57 -20.15
CA SER A 131 -8.76 -3.66 -19.25
C SER A 131 -8.86 -4.09 -17.78
N VAL A 132 -9.00 -5.40 -17.52
CA VAL A 132 -8.93 -5.93 -16.16
C VAL A 132 -7.53 -5.69 -15.61
N PHE A 133 -7.47 -4.97 -14.50
CA PHE A 133 -6.24 -4.73 -13.76
C PHE A 133 -6.10 -5.82 -12.71
N ASN A 134 -5.11 -6.69 -12.85
CA ASN A 134 -4.84 -7.77 -11.90
C ASN A 134 -3.33 -8.03 -11.82
N PRO A 135 -2.58 -7.17 -11.13
CA PRO A 135 -1.12 -7.26 -11.07
C PRO A 135 -0.66 -8.49 -10.28
N THR A 136 0.55 -8.94 -10.57
CA THR A 136 1.28 -9.93 -9.79
C THR A 136 1.80 -9.33 -8.48
N LEU A 137 2.13 -10.17 -7.49
CA LEU A 137 2.79 -9.75 -6.25
C LEU A 137 4.10 -8.98 -6.52
N TYR A 138 4.88 -9.40 -7.53
CA TYR A 138 6.07 -8.66 -7.96
C TYR A 138 5.74 -7.22 -8.38
N GLU A 139 4.72 -7.03 -9.21
CA GLU A 139 4.32 -5.70 -9.69
C GLU A 139 3.76 -4.83 -8.56
N LEU A 140 2.97 -5.41 -7.66
CA LEU A 140 2.46 -4.73 -6.46
C LEU A 140 3.58 -4.21 -5.57
N GLU A 141 4.54 -5.06 -5.23
CA GLU A 141 5.66 -4.71 -4.37
C GLU A 141 6.58 -3.70 -5.05
N TRP A 142 6.84 -3.85 -6.35
CA TRP A 142 7.66 -2.89 -7.10
C TRP A 142 7.04 -1.49 -7.05
N GLU A 143 5.76 -1.37 -7.37
CA GLU A 143 5.07 -0.08 -7.38
C GLU A 143 4.92 0.51 -5.98
N ALA A 144 4.73 -0.31 -4.94
CA ALA A 144 4.73 0.15 -3.55
C ALA A 144 6.09 0.69 -3.10
N HIS A 145 7.19 0.04 -3.48
CA HIS A 145 8.55 0.52 -3.18
C HIS A 145 8.90 1.79 -3.98
N LYS A 146 8.48 1.90 -5.25
CA LYS A 146 8.64 3.14 -6.03
C LYS A 146 7.87 4.31 -5.42
N THR A 147 6.62 4.06 -5.04
CA THR A 147 5.77 5.05 -4.36
C THR A 147 6.44 5.53 -3.07
N ALA A 148 6.97 4.60 -2.26
CA ALA A 148 7.74 4.94 -1.06
C ALA A 148 9.00 5.77 -1.37
N GLY A 149 9.75 5.43 -2.41
CA GLY A 149 10.93 6.19 -2.86
C GLY A 149 10.58 7.61 -3.29
N ASP A 150 9.53 7.77 -4.09
CA ASP A 150 9.03 9.08 -4.51
C ASP A 150 8.63 9.94 -3.31
N TYR A 151 7.99 9.34 -2.30
CA TYR A 151 7.66 10.04 -1.06
C TYR A 151 8.90 10.52 -0.30
N MET A 152 9.91 9.64 -0.14
CA MET A 152 11.16 10.00 0.53
C MET A 152 11.86 11.18 -0.16
N LEU A 153 11.86 11.20 -1.50
CA LEU A 153 12.40 12.31 -2.28
C LEU A 153 11.56 13.60 -2.16
N CYS A 154 10.25 13.51 -1.94
CA CYS A 154 9.43 14.70 -1.69
C CYS A 154 9.67 15.29 -0.29
N ILE A 155 9.95 14.44 0.71
CA ILE A 155 10.29 14.87 2.06
C ILE A 155 11.67 15.53 2.11
N ASP A 156 12.64 14.99 1.36
CA ASP A 156 14.01 15.51 1.18
C ASP A 156 14.72 15.82 2.51
N LYS A 157 14.59 14.93 3.49
CA LYS A 157 15.31 15.00 4.76
C LYS A 157 16.35 13.90 4.86
N PRO A 158 17.52 14.15 5.47
CA PRO A 158 18.61 13.18 5.55
C PRO A 158 18.16 11.81 6.06
N GLU A 159 17.32 11.77 7.08
CA GLU A 159 16.86 10.50 7.67
C GLU A 159 15.95 9.67 6.75
N TYR A 160 15.23 10.29 5.81
CA TYR A 160 14.44 9.57 4.79
C TYR A 160 15.32 9.14 3.62
N ILE A 161 16.27 9.99 3.21
CA ILE A 161 17.21 9.68 2.14
C ILE A 161 18.14 8.53 2.54
N ASP A 162 18.71 8.58 3.75
CA ASP A 162 19.60 7.54 4.28
C ASP A 162 18.87 6.18 4.39
N GLU A 163 17.61 6.20 4.84
CA GLU A 163 16.76 5.01 4.89
C GLU A 163 16.48 4.45 3.49
N GLY A 164 16.11 5.31 2.54
CA GLY A 164 15.86 4.91 1.15
C GLY A 164 17.10 4.31 0.48
N LEU A 165 18.28 4.88 0.71
CA LEU A 165 19.56 4.34 0.22
C LEU A 165 19.88 2.99 0.88
N HIS A 166 19.70 2.86 2.20
CA HIS A 166 19.96 1.61 2.92
C HIS A 166 19.03 0.48 2.47
N LEU A 167 17.77 0.79 2.18
CA LEU A 167 16.78 -0.17 1.69
C LEU A 167 16.93 -0.50 0.20
N MET A 168 17.87 0.14 -0.50
CA MET A 168 18.05 0.07 -1.96
C MET A 168 16.83 0.57 -2.76
N ILE A 169 15.99 1.40 -2.14
CA ILE A 169 14.86 2.06 -2.81
C ILE A 169 15.35 3.28 -3.58
N LEU A 170 16.33 3.99 -3.02
CA LEU A 170 16.99 5.12 -3.65
C LEU A 170 18.42 4.75 -4.09
N CYS A 171 18.94 5.49 -5.06
CA CYS A 171 20.36 5.48 -5.42
C CYS A 171 20.87 6.92 -5.59
N SER A 172 22.19 7.09 -5.52
CA SER A 172 22.82 8.38 -5.79
C SER A 172 22.69 8.73 -7.26
N ALA A 173 22.24 9.96 -7.53
CA ALA A 173 22.16 10.53 -8.87
C ALA A 173 23.49 11.18 -9.28
N ASP A 174 23.74 11.23 -10.58
CA ASP A 174 24.79 12.09 -11.13
C ASP A 174 24.50 13.55 -10.76
N GLY A 175 25.41 14.18 -10.00
CA GLY A 175 25.25 15.55 -9.51
C GLY A 175 24.94 15.70 -8.03
N GLY A 176 24.92 14.60 -7.26
CA GLY A 176 24.91 14.64 -5.79
C GLY A 176 23.52 14.62 -5.13
N GLY A 177 22.46 14.42 -5.91
CA GLY A 177 21.10 14.13 -5.40
C GLY A 177 20.84 12.62 -5.28
N CYS A 178 19.59 12.25 -4.98
CA CYS A 178 19.12 10.86 -5.02
C CYS A 178 17.95 10.71 -6.00
N THR A 179 17.79 9.52 -6.58
CA THR A 179 16.61 9.13 -7.36
C THR A 179 16.08 7.79 -6.87
N VAL A 180 14.85 7.44 -7.25
CA VAL A 180 14.36 6.07 -7.11
C VAL A 180 15.23 5.12 -7.94
N SER A 181 15.55 3.96 -7.37
CA SER A 181 16.44 2.96 -7.95
C SER A 181 15.64 1.74 -8.38
N ASP A 182 15.25 1.67 -9.65
CA ASP A 182 14.57 0.48 -10.18
C ASP A 182 15.42 -0.78 -10.00
N GLU A 183 16.73 -0.70 -10.29
CA GLU A 183 17.66 -1.83 -10.10
C GLU A 183 17.77 -2.26 -8.63
N GLY A 184 17.83 -1.31 -7.70
CA GLY A 184 17.88 -1.59 -6.28
C GLY A 184 16.60 -2.23 -5.76
N ILE A 185 15.43 -1.74 -6.21
CA ILE A 185 14.13 -2.34 -5.86
C ILE A 185 14.05 -3.76 -6.44
N MET A 186 14.40 -3.98 -7.71
CA MET A 186 14.43 -5.32 -8.30
C MET A 186 15.33 -6.29 -7.51
N GLN A 187 16.51 -5.83 -7.09
CA GLN A 187 17.41 -6.62 -6.25
C GLN A 187 16.81 -6.92 -4.87
N ARG A 188 16.11 -5.95 -4.27
CA ARG A 188 15.39 -6.13 -3.01
C ARG A 188 14.27 -7.16 -3.13
N LEU A 189 13.45 -7.08 -4.17
CA LEU A 189 12.35 -8.03 -4.41
C LEU A 189 12.87 -9.46 -4.57
N ARG A 190 13.95 -9.63 -5.34
CA ARG A 190 14.63 -10.92 -5.46
C ARG A 190 15.15 -11.44 -4.13
N ASN A 191 15.91 -10.63 -3.40
CA ASN A 191 16.66 -11.09 -2.23
C ASN A 191 15.82 -11.25 -0.96
N SER A 192 14.82 -10.38 -0.78
CA SER A 192 13.99 -10.35 0.43
C SER A 192 12.69 -11.13 0.29
N TYR A 193 12.13 -11.18 -0.93
CA TYR A 193 10.81 -11.79 -1.19
C TYR A 193 10.87 -12.99 -2.13
N GLY A 194 12.03 -13.24 -2.76
CA GLY A 194 12.16 -14.32 -3.75
C GLY A 194 11.37 -14.06 -5.03
N LEU A 195 11.10 -12.78 -5.34
CA LEU A 195 10.29 -12.37 -6.48
C LEU A 195 11.16 -11.88 -7.65
N GLU A 196 10.84 -12.28 -8.87
CA GLU A 196 11.59 -11.92 -10.08
C GLU A 196 10.67 -11.73 -11.30
N VAL A 197 10.95 -10.70 -12.11
CA VAL A 197 10.17 -10.36 -13.32
C VAL A 197 10.10 -11.50 -14.34
N ASP A 198 11.22 -12.18 -14.59
CA ASP A 198 11.31 -13.30 -15.55
C ASP A 198 11.26 -14.68 -14.86
N GLY A 199 10.82 -14.71 -13.59
CA GLY A 199 10.85 -15.90 -12.75
C GLY A 199 9.61 -16.02 -11.88
N ASN A 200 9.81 -16.09 -10.57
CA ASN A 200 8.70 -16.16 -9.62
C ASN A 200 8.07 -14.78 -9.45
N GLN A 201 6.99 -14.48 -10.17
CA GLN A 201 6.25 -13.23 -10.02
C GLN A 201 5.30 -13.22 -8.80
N GLY A 202 5.12 -14.38 -8.14
CA GLY A 202 4.13 -14.57 -7.08
C GLY A 202 2.70 -14.66 -7.61
N SER A 203 1.74 -14.65 -6.68
CA SER A 203 0.31 -14.73 -7.00
C SER A 203 -0.22 -13.44 -7.61
N LEU A 204 -1.34 -13.55 -8.33
CA LEU A 204 -2.12 -12.40 -8.78
C LEU A 204 -2.84 -11.74 -7.61
N ALA A 205 -3.09 -10.44 -7.69
CA ALA A 205 -3.81 -9.66 -6.67
C ALA A 205 -5.17 -10.30 -6.32
N SER A 206 -5.91 -10.77 -7.32
CA SER A 206 -7.17 -11.50 -7.13
C SER A 206 -7.02 -12.76 -6.28
N GLU A 207 -5.95 -13.53 -6.49
CA GLU A 207 -5.68 -14.77 -5.74
C GLU A 207 -5.29 -14.46 -4.29
N MET A 208 -4.46 -13.43 -4.09
CA MET A 208 -4.07 -12.94 -2.77
C MET A 208 -5.28 -12.49 -1.94
N MET A 209 -6.26 -11.87 -2.61
CA MET A 209 -7.51 -11.42 -1.99
C MET A 209 -8.58 -12.53 -1.89
N GLY A 210 -8.36 -13.72 -2.45
CA GLY A 210 -9.37 -14.79 -2.47
C GLY A 210 -10.60 -14.47 -3.34
N LEU A 211 -10.44 -13.65 -4.37
CA LEU A 211 -11.49 -13.32 -5.33
C LEU A 211 -11.67 -14.45 -6.35
N ARG A 212 -12.93 -14.67 -6.73
CA ARG A 212 -13.36 -15.62 -7.75
C ARG A 212 -13.53 -14.83 -9.04
N ILE A 213 -12.71 -15.16 -10.04
CA ILE A 213 -12.76 -14.57 -11.39
C ILE A 213 -13.53 -15.51 -12.31
#